data_AF-A0A8T6IQH1-F1
#
_entry.id   AF-A0A8T6IQH1-F1
#
_cell.length_a   1.000
_cell.length_b   1.000
_cell.length_c   1.000
_cell.angle_alpha   90.00
_cell.angle_beta   90.00
_cell.angle_gamma   90.00
#
_symmetry.space_group_name_H-M   'P 1'
#
loop_
_entity.id
_entity.type
_entity.pdbx_description
1 polymer ?
#
loop_
_entity_poly.entity_id
_entity_poly.type
_entity_poly.pdbx_seq_one_letter_code
_entity_poly.pdbx_strand_id
1 'polypeptide(L)'
;MTAANYEEWRAEAQARDEQTGAARWKADDRTDLFDYRVIRRRLDELVDVRAEGDPRRILYYLNEGLHGNMGGMGSSRLYGRAALGTKDLISDYVREMAGALEQLADADEEILSFDRKLAFFRLARQAFGNCALMLSGAGSLGPFHLGVAKALLEQQLLPAVISGASAGGLVAATVCTRTDAALKEMFDRDAFGQAFQERSGEQPFRRKRVTRDDLHGAIEALVPDLTFGEALEESGRDLSISVAPAEVQQQSRTLNAVTSPNALIREAVMATCAIPGVFPPVTLAARGVDGKRLPFVRSRKWVDGSVTDDMPTGRLARVYGCNFFIASQANPVAMWSPQVPRGPDPFSQLASIYLSSWQQWFRVAYPFAMRLVQDVYPLNVMTRMGFSVLTQEYTADVNIMPKRRFLDPAALISTLSPEETGKLVREGEAATWPHVERIRNSTLIGRTIAGVLDRLASPVRLQALRAADG
;
A
#
# COMPACT_ATOMS: atom_id res chain seq x y z
N MET A 1 2.12 -26.04 -0.91
CA MET A 1 2.67 -25.08 -1.88
C MET A 1 3.96 -24.56 -1.28
N THR A 2 5.06 -25.08 -1.80
CA THR A 2 6.45 -24.77 -1.44
C THR A 2 7.15 -24.19 -2.67
N ALA A 3 6.43 -23.33 -3.41
CA ALA A 3 6.97 -22.66 -4.59
C ALA A 3 8.11 -21.71 -4.17
N ALA A 4 9.20 -21.72 -4.93
CA ALA A 4 10.37 -20.88 -4.69
C ALA A 4 10.20 -19.47 -5.27
N ASN A 5 9.36 -19.32 -6.30
CA ASN A 5 9.10 -18.06 -6.99
C ASN A 5 7.63 -17.97 -7.45
N TYR A 6 7.25 -16.80 -7.97
CA TYR A 6 5.88 -16.55 -8.45
C TYR A 6 5.46 -17.46 -9.61
N GLU A 7 6.35 -17.77 -10.56
CA GLU A 7 5.99 -18.57 -11.74
C GLU A 7 5.70 -20.04 -11.35
N GLU A 8 6.49 -20.61 -10.44
CA GLU A 8 6.20 -21.92 -9.86
C GLU A 8 4.87 -21.91 -9.10
N TRP A 9 4.65 -20.88 -8.27
CA TRP A 9 3.39 -20.73 -7.53
C TRP A 9 2.19 -20.62 -8.48
N ARG A 10 2.34 -19.85 -9.57
CA ARG A 10 1.32 -19.65 -10.59
C ARG A 10 0.99 -20.96 -11.31
N ALA A 11 2.00 -21.75 -11.66
CA ALA A 11 1.81 -23.07 -12.26
C ALA A 11 1.08 -24.04 -11.30
N GLU A 12 1.47 -24.09 -10.02
CA GLU A 12 0.78 -24.87 -8.99
C GLU A 12 -0.68 -24.42 -8.81
N ALA A 13 -0.92 -23.10 -8.81
CA ALA A 13 -2.26 -22.52 -8.67
C ALA A 13 -3.14 -22.84 -9.87
N GLN A 14 -2.60 -22.76 -11.09
CA GLN A 14 -3.33 -23.11 -12.31
C GLN A 14 -3.69 -24.60 -12.35
N ALA A 15 -2.75 -25.50 -12.05
CA ALA A 15 -3.02 -26.94 -11.98
C ALA A 15 -4.11 -27.27 -10.94
N ARG A 16 -4.11 -26.56 -9.80
CA ARG A 16 -5.16 -26.70 -8.79
C ARG A 16 -6.52 -26.22 -9.30
N ASP A 17 -6.57 -25.13 -10.05
CA ASP A 17 -7.81 -24.61 -10.62
C ASP A 17 -8.40 -25.56 -11.67
N GLU A 18 -7.56 -26.25 -12.44
CA GLU A 18 -7.98 -27.30 -13.37
C GLU A 18 -8.56 -28.51 -12.62
N GLN A 19 -7.87 -29.00 -11.58
CA GLN A 19 -8.32 -30.15 -10.79
C GLN A 19 -9.62 -29.91 -10.01
N THR A 20 -9.81 -28.69 -9.51
CA THR A 20 -10.99 -28.32 -8.70
C THR A 20 -12.19 -27.88 -9.55
N GLY A 21 -12.01 -27.74 -10.86
CA GLY A 21 -13.02 -27.19 -11.77
C GLY A 21 -13.18 -25.67 -11.69
N ALA A 22 -12.33 -24.97 -10.93
CA ALA A 22 -12.33 -23.51 -10.87
C ALA A 22 -11.97 -22.88 -12.22
N ALA A 23 -11.14 -23.53 -13.04
CA ALA A 23 -10.86 -23.09 -14.41
C ALA A 23 -12.13 -23.02 -15.28
N ARG A 24 -13.00 -24.02 -15.19
CA ARG A 24 -14.31 -24.00 -15.88
C ARG A 24 -15.20 -22.88 -15.34
N TRP A 25 -15.16 -22.62 -14.04
CA TRP A 25 -15.89 -21.50 -13.43
C TRP A 25 -15.37 -20.14 -13.92
N LYS A 26 -14.07 -19.99 -14.20
CA LYS A 26 -13.51 -18.73 -14.75
C LYS A 26 -14.02 -18.46 -16.17
N ALA A 27 -14.10 -19.50 -16.99
CA ALA A 27 -14.54 -19.43 -18.38
C ALA A 27 -16.06 -19.26 -18.56
N ASP A 28 -16.88 -19.76 -17.64
CA ASP A 28 -18.34 -19.49 -17.67
C ASP A 28 -18.62 -18.11 -17.06
N ASP A 29 -19.12 -17.16 -17.84
CA ASP A 29 -19.46 -15.82 -17.34
C ASP A 29 -20.47 -15.83 -16.19
N ARG A 30 -21.38 -16.81 -16.19
CA ARG A 30 -22.57 -16.78 -15.34
C ARG A 30 -22.19 -16.92 -13.87
N THR A 31 -22.65 -15.97 -13.08
CA THR A 31 -22.55 -15.98 -11.61
C THR A 31 -23.41 -14.87 -11.02
N ASP A 32 -23.85 -15.04 -9.77
CA ASP A 32 -24.57 -14.01 -9.02
C ASP A 32 -23.63 -13.07 -8.24
N LEU A 33 -22.31 -13.22 -8.44
CA LEU A 33 -21.31 -12.42 -7.73
C LEU A 33 -21.07 -11.03 -8.35
N PHE A 34 -21.49 -10.81 -9.60
CA PHE A 34 -21.44 -9.55 -10.32
C PHE A 34 -22.41 -9.58 -11.51
N ASP A 35 -22.75 -8.43 -12.08
CA ASP A 35 -23.62 -8.32 -13.26
C ASP A 35 -22.84 -8.66 -14.54
N TYR A 36 -22.66 -9.95 -14.79
CA TYR A 36 -21.93 -10.45 -15.96
C TYR A 36 -22.59 -10.05 -17.29
N ARG A 37 -23.91 -9.83 -17.32
CA ARG A 37 -24.63 -9.45 -18.55
C ARG A 37 -24.26 -8.05 -18.99
N VAL A 38 -24.21 -7.11 -18.04
CA VAL A 38 -23.78 -5.74 -18.30
C VAL A 38 -22.31 -5.72 -18.75
N ILE A 39 -21.43 -6.45 -18.07
CA ILE A 39 -20.00 -6.48 -18.43
C ILE A 39 -19.75 -7.12 -19.79
N ARG A 40 -20.43 -8.24 -20.12
CA ARG A 40 -20.33 -8.88 -21.44
C ARG A 40 -20.77 -7.93 -22.56
N ARG A 41 -21.95 -7.31 -22.40
CA ARG A 41 -22.45 -6.35 -23.39
C ARG A 41 -21.50 -5.16 -23.59
N ARG A 42 -20.97 -4.61 -22.49
CA ARG A 42 -19.98 -3.53 -22.52
C ARG A 42 -18.69 -3.94 -23.22
N LEU A 43 -18.21 -5.15 -22.97
CA LEU A 43 -17.04 -5.71 -23.65
C LEU A 43 -17.27 -5.79 -25.16
N ASP A 44 -18.40 -6.36 -25.59
CA ASP A 44 -18.74 -6.49 -27.00
C ASP A 44 -18.82 -5.11 -27.69
N GLU A 45 -19.53 -4.15 -27.07
CA GLU A 45 -19.63 -2.77 -27.56
C GLU A 45 -18.25 -2.08 -27.66
N LEU A 46 -17.38 -2.29 -26.69
CA LEU A 46 -16.04 -1.70 -26.68
C LEU A 46 -15.14 -2.30 -27.76
N VAL A 47 -15.23 -3.60 -27.98
CA VAL A 47 -14.49 -4.27 -29.06
C VAL A 47 -14.90 -3.69 -30.42
N ASP A 48 -16.19 -3.51 -30.66
CA ASP A 48 -16.70 -2.90 -31.89
C ASP A 48 -16.19 -1.45 -32.06
N VAL A 49 -16.32 -0.62 -31.02
CA VAL A 49 -15.86 0.77 -31.04
C VAL A 49 -14.36 0.89 -31.31
N ARG A 50 -13.54 -0.01 -30.74
CA ARG A 50 -12.09 -0.02 -30.98
C ARG A 50 -11.74 -0.50 -32.39
N ALA A 51 -12.47 -1.48 -32.92
CA ALA A 51 -12.26 -2.03 -34.26
C ALA A 51 -12.55 -1.01 -35.37
N GLU A 52 -13.52 -0.11 -35.17
CA GLU A 52 -13.80 0.99 -36.10
C GLU A 52 -12.63 1.99 -36.22
N GLY A 53 -11.79 2.09 -35.19
CA GLY A 53 -10.56 2.89 -35.22
C GLY A 53 -10.75 4.39 -35.14
N ASP A 54 -11.98 4.92 -35.00
CA ASP A 54 -12.23 6.36 -34.85
C ASP A 54 -11.93 6.84 -33.41
N PRO A 55 -10.89 7.66 -33.19
CA PRO A 55 -10.54 8.17 -31.86
C PRO A 55 -11.66 8.95 -31.18
N ARG A 56 -12.56 9.58 -31.97
CA ARG A 56 -13.67 10.38 -31.44
C ARG A 56 -14.73 9.50 -30.79
N ARG A 57 -15.00 8.33 -31.39
CA ARG A 57 -15.93 7.33 -30.83
C ARG A 57 -15.35 6.67 -29.59
N ILE A 58 -14.06 6.34 -29.59
CA ILE A 58 -13.37 5.83 -28.40
C ILE A 58 -13.44 6.85 -27.27
N LEU A 59 -13.12 8.12 -27.54
CA LEU A 59 -13.22 9.20 -26.55
C LEU A 59 -14.65 9.34 -26.01
N TYR A 60 -15.65 9.32 -26.88
CA TYR A 60 -17.06 9.39 -26.48
C TYR A 60 -17.43 8.24 -25.55
N TYR A 61 -17.10 7.00 -25.92
CA TYR A 61 -17.38 5.81 -25.12
C TYR A 61 -16.70 5.85 -23.74
N LEU A 62 -15.42 6.26 -23.70
CA LEU A 62 -14.68 6.37 -22.44
C LEU A 62 -15.24 7.48 -21.52
N ASN A 63 -15.80 8.55 -22.09
CA ASN A 63 -16.45 9.62 -21.34
C ASN A 63 -17.80 9.21 -20.71
N GLU A 64 -18.45 8.14 -21.18
CA GLU A 64 -19.64 7.58 -20.52
C GLU A 64 -19.31 6.95 -19.15
N GLY A 65 -18.02 6.85 -18.80
CA GLY A 65 -17.54 6.77 -17.43
C GLY A 65 -16.60 5.59 -17.17
N LEU A 66 -15.36 5.91 -16.82
CA LEU A 66 -14.35 4.97 -16.31
C LEU A 66 -14.63 4.62 -14.85
N HIS A 67 -15.34 3.52 -14.60
CA HIS A 67 -15.67 3.06 -13.25
C HIS A 67 -14.91 1.78 -12.88
N GLY A 68 -14.07 1.84 -11.85
CA GLY A 68 -13.24 0.70 -11.41
C GLY A 68 -14.03 -0.51 -10.89
N ASN A 69 -15.30 -0.35 -10.52
CA ASN A 69 -16.17 -1.43 -10.01
C ASN A 69 -17.53 -1.47 -10.70
N MET A 70 -17.55 -1.40 -12.04
CA MET A 70 -18.79 -1.53 -12.81
C MET A 70 -19.42 -2.91 -12.58
N GLY A 71 -20.73 -2.96 -12.37
CA GLY A 71 -21.48 -4.21 -12.18
C GLY A 71 -21.02 -5.08 -11.00
N GLY A 72 -20.20 -4.56 -10.08
CA GLY A 72 -19.62 -5.34 -8.97
C GLY A 72 -18.40 -6.19 -9.34
N MET A 73 -17.78 -5.96 -10.50
CA MET A 73 -16.63 -6.74 -11.01
C MET A 73 -15.38 -6.70 -10.12
N GLY A 74 -15.24 -5.70 -9.24
CA GLY A 74 -14.15 -5.55 -8.27
C GLY A 74 -14.35 -6.32 -6.95
N SER A 75 -15.45 -7.07 -6.82
CA SER A 75 -15.79 -7.78 -5.57
C SER A 75 -14.69 -8.77 -5.14
N SER A 76 -14.25 -8.66 -3.89
CA SER A 76 -13.25 -9.58 -3.30
C SER A 76 -13.70 -11.05 -3.29
N ARG A 77 -15.02 -11.30 -3.30
CA ARG A 77 -15.61 -12.66 -3.31
C ARG A 77 -15.29 -13.42 -4.59
N LEU A 78 -15.07 -12.71 -5.70
CA LEU A 78 -14.73 -13.29 -7.00
C LEU A 78 -13.33 -13.92 -7.00
N TYR A 79 -12.41 -13.34 -6.23
CA TYR A 79 -11.01 -13.79 -6.11
C TYR A 79 -10.82 -14.88 -5.03
N GLY A 80 -11.90 -15.32 -4.38
CA GLY A 80 -11.87 -16.46 -3.45
C GLY A 80 -12.33 -17.79 -4.06
N ARG A 81 -12.74 -17.80 -5.34
CA ARG A 81 -13.29 -18.98 -6.04
C ARG A 81 -12.24 -19.78 -6.81
N ALA A 82 -11.17 -19.14 -7.23
CA ALA A 82 -10.04 -19.73 -7.93
C ALA A 82 -8.76 -19.39 -7.15
N ALA A 83 -7.74 -20.24 -7.25
CA ALA A 83 -6.41 -19.98 -6.70
C ALA A 83 -5.68 -18.90 -7.51
N LEU A 84 -5.91 -18.85 -8.83
CA LEU A 84 -5.30 -17.87 -9.73
C LEU A 84 -6.35 -17.02 -10.46
N GLY A 85 -6.38 -15.73 -10.13
CA GLY A 85 -7.19 -14.74 -10.82
C GLY A 85 -8.70 -14.86 -10.54
N THR A 86 -9.50 -14.51 -11.54
CA THR A 86 -10.97 -14.52 -11.44
C THR A 86 -11.62 -14.83 -12.79
N LYS A 87 -12.91 -14.53 -12.96
CA LYS A 87 -13.66 -14.62 -14.22
C LYS A 87 -12.86 -14.01 -15.38
N ASP A 88 -12.78 -14.75 -16.48
CA ASP A 88 -12.01 -14.34 -17.66
C ASP A 88 -12.65 -13.08 -18.28
N LEU A 89 -13.99 -13.01 -18.32
CA LEU A 89 -14.75 -11.84 -18.74
C LEU A 89 -14.30 -10.51 -18.08
N ILE A 90 -14.00 -10.53 -16.79
CA ILE A 90 -13.55 -9.32 -16.08
C ILE A 90 -12.16 -8.92 -16.55
N SER A 91 -11.27 -9.91 -16.68
CA SER A 91 -9.89 -9.66 -17.11
C SER A 91 -9.84 -9.18 -18.57
N ASP A 92 -10.69 -9.74 -19.43
CA ASP A 92 -10.82 -9.34 -20.83
C ASP A 92 -11.38 -7.92 -20.94
N TYR A 93 -12.46 -7.60 -20.22
CA TYR A 93 -13.02 -6.24 -20.19
C TYR A 93 -12.02 -5.19 -19.72
N VAL A 94 -11.30 -5.46 -18.64
CA VAL A 94 -10.29 -4.52 -18.11
C VAL A 94 -9.12 -4.35 -19.09
N ARG A 95 -8.69 -5.42 -19.77
CA ARG A 95 -7.65 -5.35 -20.83
C ARG A 95 -8.14 -4.57 -22.05
N GLU A 96 -9.38 -4.77 -22.48
CA GLU A 96 -9.95 -4.04 -23.61
C GLU A 96 -10.09 -2.54 -23.32
N MET A 97 -10.48 -2.16 -22.09
CA MET A 97 -10.51 -0.77 -21.62
C MET A 97 -9.11 -0.14 -21.62
N ALA A 98 -8.10 -0.87 -21.12
CA ALA A 98 -6.71 -0.41 -21.16
C ALA A 98 -6.21 -0.22 -22.59
N GLY A 99 -6.54 -1.14 -23.50
CA GLY A 99 -6.19 -1.02 -24.91
C GLY A 99 -6.89 0.15 -25.61
N ALA A 100 -8.14 0.47 -25.23
CA ALA A 100 -8.85 1.64 -25.73
C ALA A 100 -8.15 2.96 -25.32
N LEU A 101 -7.67 3.02 -24.08
CA LEU A 101 -6.92 4.17 -23.56
C LEU A 101 -5.59 4.35 -24.31
N GLU A 102 -4.85 3.26 -24.55
CA GLU A 102 -3.61 3.32 -25.33
C GLU A 102 -3.89 3.77 -26.79
N GLN A 103 -4.91 3.19 -27.43
CA GLN A 103 -5.32 3.57 -28.79
C GLN A 103 -5.73 5.05 -28.88
N LEU A 104 -6.39 5.59 -27.86
CA LEU A 104 -6.73 7.01 -27.78
C LEU A 104 -5.49 7.90 -27.57
N ALA A 105 -4.51 7.43 -26.80
CA ALA A 105 -3.26 8.15 -26.57
C ALA A 105 -2.44 8.31 -27.86
N ASP A 106 -2.38 7.25 -28.65
CA ASP A 106 -1.65 7.16 -29.92
C ASP A 106 -2.41 7.76 -31.11
N ALA A 107 -3.63 8.25 -30.90
CA ALA A 107 -4.43 8.88 -31.93
C ALA A 107 -3.72 10.08 -32.57
N ASP A 108 -3.90 10.22 -33.89
CA ASP A 108 -3.36 11.33 -34.68
C ASP A 108 -3.80 12.69 -34.09
N GLU A 109 -2.84 13.59 -33.97
CA GLU A 109 -3.05 14.93 -33.39
C GLU A 109 -3.91 15.82 -34.30
N GLU A 110 -4.01 15.52 -35.61
CA GLU A 110 -4.96 16.17 -36.52
C GLU A 110 -6.42 15.81 -36.19
N ILE A 111 -6.67 14.59 -35.70
CA ILE A 111 -8.01 14.13 -35.32
C ILE A 111 -8.33 14.56 -33.89
N LEU A 112 -7.36 14.38 -32.99
CA LEU A 112 -7.47 14.68 -31.58
C LEU A 112 -6.20 15.35 -31.06
N SER A 113 -6.25 16.69 -30.98
CA SER A 113 -5.16 17.54 -30.50
C SER A 113 -4.56 17.05 -29.18
N PHE A 114 -3.25 17.26 -29.01
CA PHE A 114 -2.52 16.98 -27.77
C PHE A 114 -3.21 17.51 -26.51
N ASP A 115 -3.67 18.77 -26.51
CA ASP A 115 -4.30 19.39 -25.34
C ASP A 115 -5.59 18.68 -24.92
N ARG A 116 -6.40 18.24 -25.90
CA ARG A 116 -7.60 17.45 -25.62
C ARG A 116 -7.25 16.09 -25.03
N LYS A 117 -6.22 15.41 -25.56
CA LYS A 117 -5.73 14.13 -25.00
C LYS A 117 -5.29 14.34 -23.55
N LEU A 118 -4.42 15.31 -23.31
CA LEU A 118 -3.90 15.63 -21.98
C LEU A 118 -5.01 16.00 -20.98
N ALA A 119 -5.97 16.82 -21.39
CA ALA A 119 -7.13 17.18 -20.58
C ALA A 119 -7.98 15.96 -20.22
N PHE A 120 -8.28 15.09 -21.20
CA PHE A 120 -9.02 13.85 -20.97
C PHE A 120 -8.30 12.95 -19.96
N PHE A 121 -7.01 12.65 -20.16
CA PHE A 121 -6.29 11.74 -19.26
C PHE A 121 -6.12 12.30 -17.84
N ARG A 122 -6.00 13.63 -17.67
CA ARG A 122 -5.98 14.26 -16.35
C ARG A 122 -7.32 14.07 -15.62
N LEU A 123 -8.44 14.30 -16.31
CA LEU A 123 -9.78 14.08 -15.76
C LEU A 123 -10.02 12.59 -15.49
N ALA A 124 -9.61 11.71 -16.39
CA ALA A 124 -9.70 10.27 -16.23
C ALA A 124 -8.94 9.79 -14.98
N ARG A 125 -7.72 10.30 -14.75
CA ARG A 125 -6.94 9.99 -13.53
C ARG A 125 -7.64 10.47 -12.26
N GLN A 126 -8.20 11.69 -12.30
CA GLN A 126 -8.93 12.25 -11.16
C GLN A 126 -10.20 11.46 -10.84
N ALA A 127 -10.95 11.02 -11.86
CA ALA A 127 -12.18 10.26 -11.70
C ALA A 127 -11.94 8.80 -11.31
N PHE A 128 -10.94 8.15 -11.92
CA PHE A 128 -10.63 6.74 -11.68
C PHE A 128 -9.89 6.51 -10.35
N GLY A 129 -9.09 7.48 -9.89
CA GLY A 129 -8.32 7.41 -8.65
C GLY A 129 -7.01 6.62 -8.77
N ASN A 130 -6.26 6.61 -7.66
CA ASN A 130 -4.95 5.96 -7.56
C ASN A 130 -4.96 4.77 -6.59
N CYS A 131 -3.98 3.87 -6.77
CA CYS A 131 -3.70 2.80 -5.83
C CYS A 131 -2.65 3.25 -4.81
N ALA A 132 -2.80 2.84 -3.54
CA ALA A 132 -1.79 3.04 -2.50
C ALA A 132 -1.39 1.72 -1.82
N LEU A 133 -0.09 1.59 -1.51
CA LEU A 133 0.43 0.54 -0.63
C LEU A 133 0.60 1.10 0.78
N MET A 134 0.00 0.47 1.78
CA MET A 134 0.10 0.85 3.19
C MET A 134 0.83 -0.24 3.97
N LEU A 135 1.92 0.15 4.63
CA LEU A 135 2.76 -0.74 5.43
C LEU A 135 2.54 -0.42 6.93
N SER A 136 1.84 -1.31 7.63
CA SER A 136 1.49 -1.12 9.04
C SER A 136 2.70 -1.15 9.97
N GLY A 137 2.54 -0.68 11.21
CA GLY A 137 3.53 -0.86 12.26
C GLY A 137 3.69 -2.32 12.67
N ALA A 138 4.89 -2.87 12.50
CA ALA A 138 5.14 -4.30 12.61
C ALA A 138 6.31 -4.68 13.53
N GLY A 139 7.00 -3.68 14.11
CA GLY A 139 8.20 -3.91 14.92
C GLY A 139 9.25 -4.74 14.17
N SER A 140 9.72 -5.82 14.78
CA SER A 140 10.69 -6.75 14.19
C SER A 140 10.19 -7.44 12.93
N LEU A 141 8.88 -7.48 12.65
CA LEU A 141 8.33 -8.07 11.42
C LEU A 141 8.48 -7.17 10.18
N GLY A 142 9.17 -6.02 10.28
CA GLY A 142 9.50 -5.16 9.14
C GLY A 142 9.93 -5.89 7.87
N PRO A 143 10.78 -6.96 7.93
CA PRO A 143 11.17 -7.72 6.74
C PRO A 143 10.02 -8.39 5.98
N PHE A 144 8.88 -8.65 6.62
CA PHE A 144 7.68 -9.12 5.91
C PHE A 144 7.20 -8.11 4.87
N HIS A 145 7.20 -6.81 5.20
CA HIS A 145 6.81 -5.74 4.27
C HIS A 145 7.76 -5.65 3.07
N LEU A 146 9.04 -5.96 3.25
CA LEU A 146 10.00 -6.03 2.14
C LEU A 146 9.64 -7.13 1.16
N GLY A 147 9.25 -8.31 1.66
CA GLY A 147 8.76 -9.40 0.82
C GLY A 147 7.54 -9.00 0.01
N VAL A 148 6.60 -8.27 0.62
CA VAL A 148 5.43 -7.73 -0.09
C VAL A 148 5.85 -6.73 -1.16
N ALA A 149 6.70 -5.75 -0.83
CA ALA A 149 7.18 -4.75 -1.78
C ALA A 149 7.96 -5.39 -2.94
N LYS A 150 8.80 -6.39 -2.66
CA LYS A 150 9.56 -7.16 -3.65
C LYS A 150 8.63 -7.90 -4.61
N ALA A 151 7.66 -8.68 -4.10
CA ALA A 151 6.73 -9.40 -4.94
C ALA A 151 5.88 -8.46 -5.82
N LEU A 152 5.48 -7.29 -5.30
CA LEU A 152 4.79 -6.27 -6.10
C LEU A 152 5.71 -5.66 -7.16
N LEU A 153 6.97 -5.35 -6.83
CA LEU A 153 7.94 -4.78 -7.76
C LEU A 153 8.26 -5.74 -8.91
N GLU A 154 8.53 -7.01 -8.61
CA GLU A 154 8.82 -8.06 -9.61
C GLU A 154 7.66 -8.22 -10.61
N GLN A 155 6.42 -8.10 -10.12
CA GLN A 155 5.21 -8.18 -10.94
C GLN A 155 4.82 -6.84 -11.61
N GLN A 156 5.62 -5.78 -11.41
CA GLN A 156 5.37 -4.41 -11.87
C GLN A 156 4.05 -3.81 -11.33
N LEU A 157 3.65 -4.22 -10.12
CA LEU A 157 2.43 -3.81 -9.43
C LEU A 157 2.70 -2.93 -8.21
N LEU A 158 3.95 -2.51 -7.98
CA LEU A 158 4.29 -1.60 -6.89
C LEU A 158 3.60 -0.23 -7.12
N PRO A 159 2.71 0.23 -6.21
CA PRO A 159 2.02 1.50 -6.38
C PRO A 159 2.96 2.71 -6.28
N ALA A 160 2.62 3.79 -6.98
CA ALA A 160 3.36 5.05 -6.89
C ALA A 160 3.17 5.75 -5.52
N VAL A 161 2.04 5.53 -4.85
CA VAL A 161 1.75 6.09 -3.52
C VAL A 161 2.01 5.02 -2.46
N ILE A 162 2.96 5.27 -1.57
CA ILE A 162 3.35 4.34 -0.50
C ILE A 162 3.30 5.04 0.84
N SER A 163 2.58 4.45 1.80
CA SER A 163 2.45 4.93 3.16
C SER A 163 3.03 3.92 4.15
N GLY A 164 3.65 4.40 5.23
CA GLY A 164 4.13 3.53 6.29
C GLY A 164 4.13 4.15 7.68
N ALA A 165 4.01 3.30 8.69
CA ALA A 165 4.16 3.64 10.11
C ALA A 165 5.13 2.67 10.80
N SER A 166 5.90 3.16 11.78
CA SER A 166 6.91 2.37 12.49
C SER A 166 7.86 1.62 11.54
N ALA A 167 8.07 0.32 11.74
CA ALA A 167 8.85 -0.53 10.83
C ALA A 167 8.36 -0.49 9.37
N GLY A 168 7.05 -0.33 9.13
CA GLY A 168 6.51 -0.13 7.78
C GLY A 168 6.93 1.21 7.18
N GLY A 169 7.11 2.25 8.00
CA GLY A 169 7.67 3.55 7.60
C GLY A 169 9.12 3.47 7.15
N LEU A 170 9.95 2.67 7.83
CA LEU A 170 11.33 2.39 7.40
C LEU A 170 11.38 1.69 6.04
N VAL A 171 10.54 0.68 5.83
CA VAL A 171 10.44 -0.02 4.55
C VAL A 171 9.90 0.89 3.44
N ALA A 172 8.85 1.66 3.72
CA ALA A 172 8.30 2.64 2.78
C ALA A 172 9.35 3.67 2.36
N ALA A 173 10.09 4.24 3.32
CA ALA A 173 11.19 5.17 3.05
C ALA A 173 12.26 4.52 2.17
N THR A 174 12.69 3.30 2.49
CA THR A 174 13.72 2.58 1.72
C THR A 174 13.30 2.37 0.26
N VAL A 175 12.02 2.05 0.03
CA VAL A 175 11.44 1.86 -1.30
C VAL A 175 11.30 3.20 -2.04
N CYS A 176 10.83 4.25 -1.38
CA CYS A 176 10.59 5.57 -2.00
C CYS A 176 11.83 6.47 -2.14
N THR A 177 13.02 6.04 -1.71
CA THR A 177 14.26 6.81 -1.92
C THR A 177 15.15 6.19 -2.99
N ARG A 178 14.62 5.29 -3.83
CA ARG A 178 15.39 4.54 -4.83
C ARG A 178 14.58 4.32 -6.10
N THR A 179 15.25 4.22 -7.24
CA THR A 179 14.63 3.83 -8.51
C THR A 179 14.25 2.34 -8.54
N ASP A 180 13.38 1.94 -9.48
CA ASP A 180 13.05 0.52 -9.73
C ASP A 180 14.30 -0.35 -9.92
N ALA A 181 15.29 0.16 -10.67
CA ALA A 181 16.52 -0.57 -10.97
C ALA A 181 17.39 -0.77 -9.73
N ALA A 182 17.57 0.29 -8.93
CA ALA A 182 18.31 0.22 -7.68
C ALA A 182 17.63 -0.71 -6.66
N LEU A 183 16.30 -0.75 -6.64
CA LEU A 183 15.55 -1.69 -5.79
C LEU A 183 15.73 -3.14 -6.22
N LYS A 184 15.66 -3.43 -7.53
CA LYS A 184 15.92 -4.79 -8.04
C LYS A 184 17.32 -5.26 -7.66
N GLU A 185 18.33 -4.44 -7.88
CA GLU A 185 19.71 -4.75 -7.47
C GLU A 185 19.83 -4.99 -5.96
N MET A 186 19.13 -4.18 -5.15
CA MET A 186 19.10 -4.35 -3.69
C MET A 186 18.49 -5.70 -3.27
N PHE A 187 17.40 -6.13 -3.93
CA PHE A 187 16.75 -7.41 -3.67
C PHE A 187 17.59 -8.60 -4.17
N ASP A 188 18.29 -8.46 -5.30
CA ASP A 188 19.13 -9.51 -5.87
C ASP A 188 20.39 -9.78 -5.03
N ARG A 189 20.98 -8.74 -4.44
CA ARG A 189 22.18 -8.87 -3.59
C ARG A 189 21.89 -9.35 -2.17
N ASP A 190 20.62 -9.60 -1.83
CA ASP A 190 20.15 -9.76 -0.44
C ASP A 190 20.72 -8.68 0.49
N ALA A 191 20.84 -7.45 -0.03
CA ALA A 191 21.51 -6.34 0.65
C ALA A 191 20.77 -5.96 1.94
N PHE A 192 19.48 -6.28 2.04
CA PHE A 192 18.69 -6.13 3.26
C PHE A 192 19.06 -7.15 4.34
N GLY A 193 19.24 -8.43 3.97
CA GLY A 193 19.80 -9.44 4.87
C GLY A 193 21.17 -9.02 5.37
N GLN A 194 22.02 -8.47 4.48
CA GLN A 194 23.37 -7.99 4.80
C GLN A 194 23.40 -6.74 5.68
N ALA A 195 22.57 -5.72 5.42
CA ALA A 195 22.48 -4.51 6.24
C ALA A 195 22.00 -4.80 7.68
N PHE A 196 21.18 -5.84 7.88
CA PHE A 196 20.82 -6.36 9.20
C PHE A 196 21.87 -7.33 9.78
N GLN A 197 22.64 -8.04 8.93
CA GLN A 197 23.75 -8.94 9.33
C GLN A 197 24.94 -8.19 9.91
N GLU A 198 25.41 -7.11 9.28
CA GLU A 198 26.67 -6.43 9.65
C GLU A 198 26.67 -5.86 11.09
N ARG A 199 25.50 -5.73 11.72
CA ARG A 199 25.36 -5.17 13.07
C ARG A 199 24.76 -6.11 14.11
N SER A 200 24.32 -7.29 13.70
CA SER A 200 24.08 -8.40 14.64
C SER A 200 25.44 -9.01 14.97
N GLY A 201 26.21 -8.38 15.87
CA GLY A 201 27.53 -8.88 16.27
C GLY A 201 27.53 -10.37 16.67
N GLU A 202 28.72 -10.99 16.74
CA GLU A 202 29.07 -12.43 16.82
C GLU A 202 28.40 -13.31 17.92
N GLN A 203 27.22 -12.96 18.44
CA GLN A 203 26.48 -13.69 19.47
C GLN A 203 25.09 -14.12 18.93
N PRO A 204 25.01 -15.17 18.09
CA PRO A 204 23.78 -15.59 17.42
C PRO A 204 22.68 -16.17 18.34
N PHE A 205 22.88 -16.23 19.66
CA PHE A 205 22.02 -16.99 20.58
C PHE A 205 21.20 -16.18 21.60
N ARG A 206 21.24 -14.83 21.59
CA ARG A 206 20.45 -14.04 22.55
C ARG A 206 19.70 -12.90 21.87
N ARG A 207 18.36 -13.01 21.83
CA ARG A 207 17.47 -11.90 21.45
C ARG A 207 17.75 -10.72 22.38
N LYS A 208 18.36 -9.66 21.83
CA LYS A 208 18.56 -8.40 22.55
C LYS A 208 17.44 -7.44 22.18
N ARG A 209 17.06 -6.60 23.13
CA ARG A 209 16.12 -5.51 22.87
C ARG A 209 16.82 -4.49 21.99
N VAL A 210 16.18 -4.06 20.91
CA VAL A 210 16.71 -3.04 20.00
C VAL A 210 16.92 -1.74 20.77
N THR A 211 18.12 -1.19 20.72
CA THR A 211 18.44 0.11 21.32
C THR A 211 18.17 1.26 20.34
N ARG A 212 18.17 2.49 20.86
CA ARG A 212 18.01 3.69 20.02
C ARG A 212 19.13 3.82 18.99
N ASP A 213 20.36 3.49 19.37
CA ASP A 213 21.53 3.62 18.51
C ASP A 213 21.52 2.56 17.40
N ASP A 214 21.04 1.35 17.70
CA ASP A 214 20.80 0.30 16.70
C ASP A 214 19.79 0.77 15.65
N LEU A 215 18.67 1.35 16.09
CA LEU A 215 17.63 1.88 15.21
C LEU A 215 18.14 3.04 14.35
N HIS A 216 18.88 3.99 14.95
CA HIS A 216 19.48 5.11 14.24
C HIS A 216 20.47 4.61 13.18
N GLY A 217 21.33 3.66 13.53
CA GLY A 217 22.28 3.05 12.59
C GLY A 217 21.60 2.31 11.44
N ALA A 218 20.51 1.59 11.70
CA ALA A 218 19.74 0.90 10.66
C ALA A 218 19.09 1.90 9.68
N ILE A 219 18.55 3.01 10.21
CA ILE A 219 17.95 4.07 9.39
C ILE A 219 19.03 4.76 8.52
N GLU A 220 20.20 5.06 9.06
CA GLU A 220 21.29 5.67 8.29
C GLU A 220 21.82 4.76 7.17
N ALA A 221 21.82 3.44 7.39
CA ALA A 221 22.26 2.47 6.39
C ALA A 221 21.22 2.27 5.26
N LEU A 222 19.92 2.25 5.61
CA LEU A 222 18.85 1.92 4.68
C LEU A 222 18.26 3.14 3.97
N VAL A 223 18.22 4.29 4.63
CA VAL A 223 17.55 5.50 4.13
C VAL A 223 18.63 6.57 3.86
N PRO A 224 18.79 7.04 2.61
CA PRO A 224 19.64 8.18 2.29
C PRO A 224 19.21 9.47 3.03
N ASP A 225 20.10 10.45 3.17
CA ASP A 225 19.77 11.73 3.83
C ASP A 225 19.00 12.68 2.89
N LEU A 226 17.76 12.30 2.57
CA LEU A 226 16.87 13.01 1.65
C LEU A 226 15.68 13.60 2.38
N THR A 227 15.14 14.66 1.78
CA THR A 227 13.83 15.22 2.09
C THR A 227 12.72 14.50 1.31
N PHE A 228 11.46 14.70 1.72
CA PHE A 228 10.33 14.12 0.99
C PHE A 228 10.23 14.62 -0.46
N GLY A 229 10.58 15.89 -0.71
CA GLY A 229 10.62 16.43 -2.08
C GLY A 229 11.71 15.79 -2.92
N GLU A 230 12.94 15.73 -2.41
CA GLU A 230 14.09 15.10 -3.10
C GLU A 230 13.83 13.62 -3.40
N ALA A 231 13.22 12.88 -2.47
CA ALA A 231 12.90 11.46 -2.66
C ALA A 231 11.82 11.23 -3.74
N LEU A 232 10.86 12.14 -3.89
CA LEU A 232 9.87 12.09 -4.96
C LEU A 232 10.53 12.33 -6.32
N GLU A 233 11.46 13.28 -6.40
CA GLU A 233 12.21 13.55 -7.63
C GLU A 233 13.11 12.38 -8.04
N GLU A 234 13.74 11.70 -7.07
CA GLU A 234 14.63 10.57 -7.35
C GLU A 234 13.88 9.28 -7.70
N SER A 235 12.81 8.96 -6.98
CA SER A 235 12.11 7.68 -7.13
C SER A 235 10.87 7.73 -8.02
N GLY A 236 10.28 8.91 -8.21
CA GLY A 236 8.96 9.08 -8.82
C GLY A 236 7.80 8.56 -7.95
N ARG A 237 8.05 8.20 -6.67
CA ARG A 237 7.05 7.64 -5.76
C ARG A 237 6.73 8.59 -4.61
N ASP A 238 5.44 8.74 -4.34
CA ASP A 238 4.91 9.53 -3.24
C ASP A 238 5.05 8.78 -1.91
N LEU A 239 5.99 9.22 -1.08
CA LEU A 239 6.18 8.70 0.27
C LEU A 239 5.29 9.43 1.28
N SER A 240 4.58 8.67 2.10
CA SER A 240 3.81 9.14 3.24
C SER A 240 4.22 8.45 4.54
N ILE A 241 4.64 9.19 5.55
CA ILE A 241 4.99 8.64 6.87
C ILE A 241 4.04 9.19 7.93
N SER A 242 3.35 8.30 8.64
CA SER A 242 2.50 8.67 9.78
C SER A 242 3.33 8.91 11.04
N VAL A 243 3.06 10.02 11.73
CA VAL A 243 3.67 10.37 13.02
C VAL A 243 2.61 10.84 14.01
N ALA A 244 2.72 10.40 15.26
CA ALA A 244 1.83 10.80 16.33
C ALA A 244 2.47 11.90 17.20
N PRO A 245 1.74 12.93 17.65
CA PRO A 245 2.28 13.91 18.58
C PRO A 245 2.50 13.29 19.97
N ALA A 246 3.53 13.74 20.68
CA ALA A 246 3.72 13.37 22.08
C ALA A 246 2.67 14.04 22.99
N GLU A 247 2.16 15.21 22.61
CA GLU A 247 1.17 15.96 23.40
C GLU A 247 -0.27 15.45 23.22
N VAL A 248 -1.07 15.54 24.28
CA VAL A 248 -2.44 14.96 24.37
C VAL A 248 -3.48 15.63 23.47
N GLN A 249 -3.35 16.94 23.23
CA GLN A 249 -4.39 17.75 22.56
C GLN A 249 -4.25 17.79 21.03
N GLN A 250 -3.35 17.01 20.45
CA GLN A 250 -3.00 17.10 19.03
C GLN A 250 -3.36 15.83 18.27
N GLN A 251 -3.69 15.99 16.99
CA GLN A 251 -3.99 14.89 16.08
C GLN A 251 -2.73 14.42 15.35
N SER A 252 -2.73 13.17 14.88
CA SER A 252 -1.67 12.59 14.06
C SER A 252 -1.42 13.40 12.79
N ARG A 253 -0.20 13.32 12.26
CA ARG A 253 0.17 13.92 10.97
C ARG A 253 0.74 12.86 10.05
N THR A 254 0.54 13.06 8.76
CA THR A 254 1.23 12.30 7.71
C THR A 254 2.16 13.28 7.03
N LEU A 255 3.45 12.97 7.03
CA LEU A 255 4.49 13.75 6.36
C LEU A 255 4.67 13.18 4.96
N ASN A 256 4.63 14.05 3.95
CA ASN A 256 4.81 13.68 2.56
C ASN A 256 5.33 14.87 1.73
N ALA A 257 5.61 14.63 0.44
CA ALA A 257 6.14 15.65 -0.47
C ALA A 257 5.17 16.83 -0.67
N VAL A 258 3.87 16.61 -0.55
CA VAL A 258 2.84 17.66 -0.76
C VAL A 258 2.73 18.58 0.45
N THR A 259 2.68 18.03 1.66
CA THR A 259 2.44 18.81 2.88
C THR A 259 3.72 19.25 3.58
N SER A 260 4.81 18.49 3.40
CA SER A 260 6.06 18.63 4.14
C SER A 260 7.30 18.36 3.26
N PRO A 261 7.45 18.99 2.08
CA PRO A 261 8.50 18.67 1.10
C PRO A 261 9.90 18.75 1.69
N ASN A 262 10.17 19.76 2.51
CA ASN A 262 11.50 20.02 3.06
C ASN A 262 11.83 19.18 4.31
N ALA A 263 10.88 18.39 4.83
CA ALA A 263 11.14 17.55 6.01
C ALA A 263 12.10 16.41 5.63
N LEU A 264 13.04 16.10 6.52
CA LEU A 264 14.00 15.02 6.33
C LEU A 264 13.37 13.67 6.69
N ILE A 265 13.54 12.70 5.78
CA ILE A 265 12.98 11.35 5.92
C ILE A 265 13.65 10.62 7.09
N ARG A 266 14.96 10.88 7.29
CA ARG A 266 15.78 10.57 8.47
C ARG A 266 14.98 10.55 9.77
N GLU A 267 14.52 11.74 10.09
CA GLU A 267 13.89 12.06 11.36
C GLU A 267 12.43 11.66 11.39
N ALA A 268 11.76 11.67 10.24
CA ALA A 268 10.39 11.16 10.12
C ALA A 268 10.33 9.66 10.44
N VAL A 269 11.28 8.87 9.93
CA VAL A 269 11.39 7.44 10.21
C VAL A 269 11.77 7.21 11.68
N MET A 270 12.73 7.98 12.21
CA MET A 270 13.06 7.91 13.65
C MET A 270 11.84 8.22 14.53
N ALA A 271 11.05 9.24 14.18
CA ALA A 271 9.85 9.62 14.91
C ALA A 271 8.76 8.54 14.83
N THR A 272 8.50 7.99 13.65
CA THR A 272 7.48 6.94 13.50
C THR A 272 7.88 5.62 14.15
N CYS A 273 9.18 5.35 14.36
CA CYS A 273 9.65 4.19 15.10
C CYS A 273 9.78 4.42 16.62
N ALA A 274 9.51 5.64 17.11
CA ALA A 274 9.68 6.00 18.51
C ALA A 274 8.48 5.53 19.36
N ILE A 275 8.46 4.22 19.66
CA ILE A 275 7.41 3.58 20.47
C ILE A 275 7.38 4.21 21.88
N PRO A 276 6.22 4.76 22.32
CA PRO A 276 6.06 5.34 23.65
C PRO A 276 6.48 4.39 24.78
N GLY A 277 7.33 4.86 25.69
CA GLY A 277 7.85 4.06 26.82
C GLY A 277 9.01 3.13 26.46
N VAL A 278 9.34 2.97 25.18
CA VAL A 278 10.51 2.20 24.72
C VAL A 278 11.61 3.14 24.22
N PHE A 279 11.23 4.10 23.38
CA PHE A 279 12.14 5.08 22.79
C PHE A 279 11.72 6.51 23.15
N PRO A 280 12.66 7.45 23.31
CA PRO A 280 12.34 8.84 23.61
C PRO A 280 11.67 9.52 22.40
N PRO A 281 10.74 10.47 22.62
CA PRO A 281 10.13 11.24 21.54
C PRO A 281 11.16 12.03 20.71
N VAL A 282 10.94 12.10 19.40
CA VAL A 282 11.88 12.66 18.42
C VAL A 282 11.43 14.04 17.95
N THR A 283 12.37 14.97 17.77
CA THR A 283 12.12 16.25 17.10
C THR A 283 12.43 16.10 15.62
N LEU A 284 11.47 16.44 14.75
CA LEU A 284 11.65 16.37 13.31
C LEU A 284 12.68 17.40 12.84
N ALA A 285 13.30 17.15 11.69
CA ALA A 285 14.19 18.09 11.03
C ALA A 285 13.73 18.35 9.59
N ALA A 286 14.13 19.51 9.06
CA ALA A 286 13.89 19.93 7.70
C ALA A 286 15.14 20.60 7.13
N ARG A 287 15.29 20.53 5.81
CA ARG A 287 16.32 21.24 5.07
C ARG A 287 15.87 22.70 4.88
N GLY A 288 16.67 23.63 5.38
CA GLY A 288 16.47 25.07 5.20
C GLY A 288 16.81 25.51 3.78
N VAL A 289 16.48 26.76 3.45
CA VAL A 289 16.80 27.38 2.14
C VAL A 289 18.31 27.46 1.92
N ASP A 290 19.08 27.59 2.99
CA ASP A 290 20.55 27.59 2.98
C ASP A 290 21.15 26.17 2.96
N GLY A 291 20.32 25.14 2.75
CA GLY A 291 20.71 23.73 2.78
C GLY A 291 20.99 23.18 4.18
N LYS A 292 20.94 24.02 5.23
CA LYS A 292 21.23 23.60 6.60
C LYS A 292 20.08 22.84 7.22
N ARG A 293 20.43 21.92 8.12
CA ARG A 293 19.46 21.14 8.87
C ARG A 293 18.88 21.97 10.01
N LEU A 294 17.57 22.22 9.94
CA LEU A 294 16.81 22.99 10.92
C LEU A 294 15.74 22.12 11.57
N PRO A 295 15.42 22.33 12.86
CA PRO A 295 14.32 21.62 13.51
C PRO A 295 12.96 22.00 12.88
N PHE A 296 12.21 20.99 12.45
CA PHE A 296 10.88 21.13 11.88
C PHE A 296 9.86 21.27 13.01
N VAL A 297 9.38 22.50 13.20
CA VAL A 297 8.49 22.89 14.31
C VAL A 297 9.12 22.59 15.69
N ARG A 298 10.09 23.42 16.08
CA ARG A 298 10.92 23.32 17.30
C ARG A 298 10.19 22.97 18.59
N SER A 299 8.95 23.43 18.74
CA SER A 299 8.18 23.27 19.97
C SER A 299 7.55 21.88 20.14
N ARG A 300 7.75 20.95 19.21
CA ARG A 300 6.99 19.68 19.15
C ARG A 300 7.89 18.46 19.12
N LYS A 301 7.39 17.39 19.77
CA LYS A 301 7.98 16.07 19.70
C LYS A 301 6.98 15.05 19.18
N TRP A 302 7.51 14.04 18.48
CA TRP A 302 6.74 13.04 17.78
C TRP A 302 7.10 11.64 18.27
N VAL A 303 6.12 10.76 18.25
CA VAL A 303 6.19 9.35 18.64
C VAL A 303 5.58 8.48 17.53
N ASP A 304 5.62 7.17 17.74
CA ASP A 304 5.21 6.17 16.76
C ASP A 304 3.81 6.42 16.18
N GLY A 305 3.73 6.48 14.84
CA GLY A 305 2.51 6.78 14.09
C GLY A 305 1.44 5.68 14.21
N SER A 306 1.85 4.42 14.38
CA SER A 306 0.96 3.26 14.52
C SER A 306 0.02 3.37 15.73
N VAL A 307 0.42 4.15 16.72
CA VAL A 307 -0.37 4.39 17.95
C VAL A 307 -1.68 5.14 17.67
N THR A 308 -1.71 5.98 16.63
CA THR A 308 -2.86 6.87 16.36
C THR A 308 -3.44 6.73 14.98
N ASP A 309 -2.62 6.50 13.94
CA ASP A 309 -3.08 6.42 12.55
C ASP A 309 -2.13 5.53 11.75
N ASP A 310 -2.26 4.20 11.95
CA ASP A 310 -1.41 3.18 11.31
C ASP A 310 -1.64 3.07 9.80
N MET A 311 -2.88 3.28 9.35
CA MET A 311 -3.28 3.23 7.93
C MET A 311 -4.15 4.44 7.56
N PRO A 312 -3.55 5.55 7.07
CA PRO A 312 -4.23 6.83 6.90
C PRO A 312 -5.02 6.92 5.57
N THR A 313 -5.94 5.99 5.33
CA THR A 313 -6.72 5.89 4.07
C THR A 313 -7.40 7.20 3.68
N GLY A 314 -8.07 7.87 4.63
CA GLY A 314 -8.75 9.14 4.37
C GLY A 314 -7.81 10.28 3.98
N ARG A 315 -6.56 10.29 4.49
CA ARG A 315 -5.57 11.30 4.10
C ARG A 315 -4.97 11.00 2.73
N LEU A 316 -4.69 9.73 2.45
CA LEU A 316 -4.21 9.31 1.13
C LEU A 316 -5.27 9.55 0.05
N ALA A 317 -6.54 9.28 0.34
CA ALA A 317 -7.66 9.62 -0.53
C ALA A 317 -7.73 11.14 -0.80
N ARG A 318 -7.54 11.97 0.25
CA ARG A 318 -7.60 13.43 0.11
C ARG A 318 -6.41 14.02 -0.66
N VAL A 319 -5.19 13.58 -0.35
CA VAL A 319 -3.96 14.18 -0.91
C VAL A 319 -3.67 13.63 -2.30
N TYR A 320 -3.86 12.33 -2.49
CA TYR A 320 -3.44 11.62 -3.70
C TYR A 320 -4.60 11.05 -4.51
N GLY A 321 -5.86 11.25 -4.11
CA GLY A 321 -7.00 10.68 -4.83
C GLY A 321 -7.01 9.15 -4.79
N CYS A 322 -6.43 8.53 -3.75
CA CYS A 322 -6.39 7.08 -3.63
C CYS A 322 -7.77 6.51 -3.28
N ASN A 323 -8.18 5.47 -3.99
CA ASN A 323 -9.44 4.77 -3.78
C ASN A 323 -9.32 3.24 -3.76
N PHE A 324 -8.12 2.71 -4.06
CA PHE A 324 -7.81 1.29 -3.93
C PHE A 324 -6.59 1.13 -3.04
N PHE A 325 -6.73 0.33 -1.98
CA PHE A 325 -5.72 0.20 -0.94
C PHE A 325 -5.21 -1.24 -0.83
N ILE A 326 -3.88 -1.38 -0.86
CA ILE A 326 -3.17 -2.61 -0.55
C ILE A 326 -2.55 -2.43 0.84
N ALA A 327 -3.03 -3.16 1.84
CA ALA A 327 -2.45 -3.17 3.17
C ALA A 327 -1.54 -4.38 3.35
N SER A 328 -0.28 -4.13 3.72
CA SER A 328 0.58 -5.14 4.34
C SER A 328 0.44 -5.00 5.84
N GLN A 329 -0.33 -5.91 6.44
CA GLN A 329 -0.77 -5.82 7.83
C GLN A 329 -0.04 -6.85 8.68
N ALA A 330 0.96 -6.36 9.40
CA ALA A 330 1.75 -7.12 10.38
C ALA A 330 1.62 -6.55 11.79
N ASN A 331 0.67 -5.63 12.02
CA ASN A 331 0.33 -5.10 13.34
C ASN A 331 -0.31 -6.19 14.22
N PRO A 332 0.25 -6.49 15.41
CA PRO A 332 -0.23 -7.55 16.32
C PRO A 332 -1.67 -7.39 16.74
N VAL A 333 -2.11 -6.17 17.02
CA VAL A 333 -3.47 -5.91 17.50
C VAL A 333 -4.49 -6.25 16.42
N ALA A 334 -4.14 -5.95 15.17
CA ALA A 334 -4.95 -6.25 14.02
C ALA A 334 -4.93 -7.77 13.70
N MET A 335 -3.81 -8.46 13.95
CA MET A 335 -3.70 -9.93 13.84
C MET A 335 -4.49 -10.69 14.92
N TRP A 336 -4.67 -10.09 16.11
CA TRP A 336 -5.46 -10.64 17.22
C TRP A 336 -6.96 -10.40 17.08
N SER A 337 -7.41 -9.61 16.09
CA SER A 337 -8.83 -9.38 15.88
C SER A 337 -9.54 -10.73 15.63
N PRO A 338 -10.52 -11.10 16.46
CA PRO A 338 -11.18 -12.39 16.34
C PRO A 338 -11.90 -12.49 14.99
N GLN A 339 -11.75 -13.65 14.32
CA GLN A 339 -12.42 -13.87 13.05
C GLN A 339 -13.92 -13.97 13.27
N VAL A 340 -14.66 -13.22 12.47
CA VAL A 340 -16.11 -13.34 12.39
C VAL A 340 -16.44 -14.75 11.86
N PRO A 341 -17.11 -15.62 12.64
CA PRO A 341 -17.53 -16.93 12.18
C PRO A 341 -18.40 -16.77 10.93
N ARG A 342 -18.09 -17.52 9.86
CA ARG A 342 -18.92 -17.56 8.64
C ARG A 342 -19.62 -18.89 8.57
N GLY A 343 -20.88 -18.92 8.96
CA GLY A 343 -21.77 -20.07 8.83
C GLY A 343 -23.20 -19.60 8.54
N PRO A 344 -24.02 -20.45 7.90
CA PRO A 344 -25.44 -20.15 7.72
C PRO A 344 -26.23 -20.33 9.03
N ASP A 345 -25.65 -20.95 10.06
CA ASP A 345 -26.33 -21.24 11.32
C ASP A 345 -26.61 -19.98 12.16
N PRO A 346 -27.74 -19.94 12.91
CA PRO A 346 -28.13 -18.77 13.69
C PRO A 346 -27.09 -18.35 14.74
N PHE A 347 -26.32 -19.30 15.28
CA PHE A 347 -25.30 -19.04 16.29
C PHE A 347 -24.09 -18.31 15.69
N SER A 348 -23.59 -18.75 14.53
CA SER A 348 -22.52 -18.05 13.83
C SER A 348 -22.96 -16.67 13.33
N GLN A 349 -24.23 -16.50 12.93
CA GLN A 349 -24.78 -15.18 12.61
C GLN A 349 -24.85 -14.26 13.83
N LEU A 350 -25.32 -14.75 14.97
CA LEU A 350 -25.37 -13.96 16.22
C LEU A 350 -23.96 -13.60 16.71
N ALA A 351 -23.06 -14.58 16.70
CA ALA A 351 -21.65 -14.37 16.98
C ALA A 351 -21.05 -13.37 16.00
N SER A 352 -21.42 -13.41 14.71
CA SER A 352 -20.94 -12.46 13.71
C SER A 352 -21.37 -11.03 14.00
N ILE A 353 -22.58 -10.83 14.50
CA ILE A 353 -23.12 -9.51 14.89
C ILE A 353 -22.37 -9.00 16.13
N TYR A 354 -22.19 -9.86 17.14
CA TYR A 354 -21.49 -9.50 18.37
C TYR A 354 -20.00 -9.19 18.12
N LEU A 355 -19.32 -10.07 17.38
CA LEU A 355 -17.92 -9.93 17.01
C LEU A 355 -17.68 -8.82 15.99
N SER A 356 -18.61 -8.49 15.09
CA SER A 356 -18.45 -7.32 14.19
C SER A 356 -18.67 -5.99 14.91
N SER A 357 -19.42 -6.00 16.02
CA SER A 357 -19.71 -4.80 16.82
C SER A 357 -18.67 -4.53 17.92
N TRP A 358 -17.64 -5.37 18.07
CA TRP A 358 -16.67 -5.27 19.17
C TRP A 358 -15.97 -3.90 19.21
N GLN A 359 -15.54 -3.36 18.07
CA GLN A 359 -14.90 -2.04 17.99
C GLN A 359 -15.83 -0.92 18.47
N GLN A 360 -17.14 -1.04 18.22
CA GLN A 360 -18.13 -0.05 18.68
C GLN A 360 -18.30 -0.11 20.19
N TRP A 361 -18.33 -1.31 20.79
CA TRP A 361 -18.35 -1.46 22.24
C TRP A 361 -17.11 -0.86 22.91
N PHE A 362 -15.91 -1.07 22.33
CA PHE A 362 -14.68 -0.43 22.82
C PHE A 362 -14.73 1.10 22.70
N ARG A 363 -15.28 1.65 21.61
CA ARG A 363 -15.47 3.10 21.45
C ARG A 363 -16.43 3.68 22.50
N VAL A 364 -17.47 2.94 22.89
CA VAL A 364 -18.40 3.32 23.97
C VAL A 364 -17.75 3.21 25.36
N ALA A 365 -16.89 2.21 25.57
CA ALA A 365 -16.17 2.05 26.83
C ALA A 365 -15.05 3.09 27.04
N TYR A 366 -14.51 3.64 25.95
CA TYR A 366 -13.38 4.58 25.98
C TYR A 366 -13.59 5.81 26.88
N PRO A 367 -14.69 6.60 26.77
CA PRO A 367 -14.92 7.75 27.64
C PRO A 367 -14.98 7.39 29.12
N PHE A 368 -15.54 6.22 29.45
CA PHE A 368 -15.62 5.74 30.82
C PHE A 368 -14.25 5.33 31.36
N ALA A 369 -13.50 4.52 30.60
CA ALA A 369 -12.15 4.12 30.98
C ALA A 369 -11.23 5.33 31.15
N MET A 370 -11.31 6.31 30.24
CA MET A 370 -10.54 7.54 30.33
C MET A 370 -10.88 8.37 31.57
N ARG A 371 -12.16 8.47 31.98
CA ARG A 371 -12.55 9.16 33.23
C ARG A 371 -11.90 8.55 34.47
N LEU A 372 -11.70 7.23 34.51
CA LEU A 372 -11.08 6.56 35.66
C LEU A 372 -9.59 6.85 35.78
N VAL A 373 -8.91 7.11 34.65
CA VAL A 373 -7.44 7.26 34.62
C VAL A 373 -6.99 8.67 34.29
N GLN A 374 -7.88 9.61 33.98
CA GLN A 374 -7.58 10.94 33.40
C GLN A 374 -6.51 11.71 34.19
N ASP A 375 -6.52 11.62 35.52
CA ASP A 375 -5.63 12.36 36.43
C ASP A 375 -4.36 11.57 36.81
N VAL A 376 -4.21 10.34 36.32
CA VAL A 376 -3.08 9.46 36.65
C VAL A 376 -2.10 9.43 35.47
N TYR A 377 -1.01 10.18 35.57
CA TYR A 377 0.08 10.13 34.60
C TYR A 377 1.10 9.02 34.97
N PRO A 378 1.60 8.20 34.02
CA PRO A 378 1.35 8.20 32.57
C PRO A 378 0.19 7.29 32.13
N LEU A 379 -0.60 6.73 33.07
CA LEU A 379 -1.67 5.78 32.77
C LEU A 379 -2.70 6.36 31.80
N ASN A 380 -3.09 7.64 31.95
CA ASN A 380 -3.97 8.34 31.01
C ASN A 380 -3.47 8.33 29.56
N VAL A 381 -2.17 8.53 29.34
CA VAL A 381 -1.54 8.51 28.02
C VAL A 381 -1.54 7.09 27.48
N MET A 382 -1.15 6.10 28.29
CA MET A 382 -1.10 4.69 27.88
C MET A 382 -2.49 4.15 27.54
N THR A 383 -3.51 4.45 28.35
CA THR A 383 -4.90 4.03 28.09
C THR A 383 -5.41 4.65 26.80
N ARG A 384 -5.19 5.96 26.56
CA ARG A 384 -5.57 6.60 25.30
C ARG A 384 -4.92 5.94 24.09
N MET A 385 -3.61 5.68 24.17
CA MET A 385 -2.85 5.03 23.12
C MET A 385 -3.36 3.61 22.85
N GLY A 386 -3.63 2.82 23.90
CA GLY A 386 -4.17 1.47 23.77
C GLY A 386 -5.55 1.43 23.11
N PHE A 387 -6.49 2.29 23.55
CA PHE A 387 -7.81 2.38 22.93
C PHE A 387 -7.76 2.87 21.49
N SER A 388 -6.87 3.81 21.19
CA SER A 388 -6.63 4.29 19.82
C SER A 388 -6.22 3.13 18.91
N VAL A 389 -5.16 2.38 19.26
CA VAL A 389 -4.70 1.22 18.48
C VAL A 389 -5.79 0.15 18.33
N LEU A 390 -6.59 -0.12 19.37
CA LEU A 390 -7.65 -1.14 19.33
C LEU A 390 -8.83 -0.75 18.42
N THR A 391 -9.11 0.54 18.26
CA THR A 391 -10.30 1.03 17.55
C THR A 391 -10.01 1.50 16.12
N GLN A 392 -8.75 1.39 15.67
CA GLN A 392 -8.35 1.69 14.29
C GLN A 392 -9.07 0.78 13.28
N GLU A 393 -9.44 1.37 12.16
CA GLU A 393 -10.02 0.64 11.02
C GLU A 393 -8.89 0.04 10.20
N TYR A 394 -8.69 -1.28 10.34
CA TYR A 394 -7.65 -2.02 9.61
C TYR A 394 -8.20 -2.67 8.32
N THR A 395 -9.07 -1.98 7.59
CA THR A 395 -9.70 -2.54 6.38
C THR A 395 -9.19 -1.86 5.12
N ALA A 396 -8.42 -2.59 4.32
CA ALA A 396 -8.10 -2.23 2.94
C ALA A 396 -8.79 -3.16 1.94
N ASP A 397 -8.77 -2.82 0.65
CA ASP A 397 -9.31 -3.66 -0.41
C ASP A 397 -8.59 -5.01 -0.46
N VAL A 398 -7.25 -4.98 -0.37
CA VAL A 398 -6.38 -6.15 -0.32
C VAL A 398 -5.59 -6.13 0.99
N ASN A 399 -5.76 -7.14 1.83
CA ASN A 399 -5.04 -7.26 3.10
C ASN A 399 -4.09 -8.46 3.03
N ILE A 400 -2.79 -8.19 3.07
CA ILE A 400 -1.71 -9.17 3.02
C ILE A 400 -1.18 -9.32 4.45
N MET A 401 -1.30 -10.50 5.02
CA MET A 401 -0.97 -10.79 6.42
C MET A 401 -0.05 -12.00 6.55
N PRO A 402 0.85 -12.04 7.55
CA PRO A 402 1.67 -13.21 7.82
C PRO A 402 0.81 -14.40 8.26
N LYS A 403 1.32 -15.62 8.05
CA LYS A 403 0.65 -16.87 8.46
C LYS A 403 0.62 -16.99 9.98
N ARG A 404 1.67 -16.52 10.65
CA ARG A 404 1.77 -16.50 12.12
C ARG A 404 1.10 -15.24 12.67
N ARG A 405 -0.11 -15.40 13.19
CA ARG A 405 -0.94 -14.29 13.71
C ARG A 405 -0.73 -14.00 15.20
N PHE A 406 -0.07 -14.90 15.92
CA PHE A 406 0.21 -14.77 17.35
C PHE A 406 1.70 -14.64 17.57
N LEU A 407 2.13 -13.44 17.92
CA LEU A 407 3.51 -13.15 18.31
C LEU A 407 3.51 -12.48 19.67
N ASP A 408 4.48 -12.85 20.49
CA ASP A 408 4.74 -12.20 21.77
C ASP A 408 5.16 -10.74 21.52
N PRO A 409 4.53 -9.74 22.15
CA PRO A 409 4.94 -8.34 22.07
C PRO A 409 6.43 -8.10 22.35
N ALA A 410 7.04 -8.90 23.23
CA ALA A 410 8.47 -8.80 23.51
C ALA A 410 9.34 -9.23 22.31
N ALA A 411 8.86 -10.19 21.51
CA ALA A 411 9.56 -10.64 20.29
C ALA A 411 9.49 -9.60 19.16
N LEU A 412 8.58 -8.63 19.24
CA LEU A 412 8.45 -7.55 18.26
C LEU A 412 9.48 -6.44 18.44
N ILE A 413 10.14 -6.39 19.61
CA ILE A 413 11.14 -5.38 19.95
C ILE A 413 12.54 -6.02 20.07
N SER A 414 12.66 -7.30 19.69
CA SER A 414 13.93 -8.02 19.68
C SER A 414 14.59 -8.01 18.31
N THR A 415 15.92 -8.10 18.30
CA THR A 415 16.71 -8.35 17.10
C THR A 415 16.33 -9.70 16.46
N LEU A 416 16.27 -9.73 15.12
CA LEU A 416 16.07 -10.96 14.35
C LEU A 416 17.40 -11.49 13.83
N SER A 417 17.51 -12.82 13.75
CA SER A 417 18.61 -13.44 13.02
C SER A 417 18.47 -13.24 11.50
N PRO A 418 19.56 -13.38 10.73
CA PRO A 418 19.51 -13.29 9.26
C PRO A 418 18.58 -14.34 8.64
N GLU A 419 18.57 -15.56 9.19
CA GLU A 419 17.70 -16.64 8.72
C GLU A 419 16.21 -16.33 8.97
N GLU A 420 15.87 -15.80 10.15
CA GLU A 420 14.50 -15.34 10.46
C GLU A 420 14.09 -14.19 9.53
N THR A 421 15.00 -13.26 9.23
CA THR A 421 14.77 -12.14 8.31
C THR A 421 14.44 -12.64 6.91
N GLY A 422 15.30 -13.50 6.33
CA GLY A 422 15.05 -14.08 5.01
C GLY A 422 13.81 -14.98 4.95
N LYS A 423 13.41 -15.58 6.07
CA LYS A 423 12.15 -16.32 6.17
C LYS A 423 10.93 -15.40 6.14
N LEU A 424 10.97 -14.27 6.84
CA LEU A 424 9.90 -13.28 6.85
C LEU A 424 9.73 -12.60 5.49
N VAL A 425 10.83 -12.29 4.79
CA VAL A 425 10.80 -11.78 3.41
C VAL A 425 10.09 -12.78 2.50
N ARG A 426 10.52 -14.05 2.50
CA ARG A 426 9.86 -15.12 1.72
C ARG A 426 8.40 -15.33 2.09
N GLU A 427 8.06 -15.20 3.38
CA GLU A 427 6.67 -15.26 3.83
C GLU A 427 5.83 -14.09 3.29
N GLY A 428 6.40 -12.88 3.22
CA GLY A 428 5.78 -11.71 2.60
C GLY A 428 5.55 -11.87 1.10
N GLU A 429 6.53 -12.41 0.37
CA GLU A 429 6.39 -12.71 -1.05
C GLU A 429 5.26 -13.73 -1.27
N ALA A 430 5.31 -14.86 -0.56
CA ALA A 430 4.32 -15.94 -0.68
C ALA A 430 2.90 -15.53 -0.26
N ALA A 431 2.77 -14.61 0.71
CA ALA A 431 1.48 -14.05 1.10
C ALA A 431 0.91 -13.10 0.04
N THR A 432 1.77 -12.50 -0.79
CA THR A 432 1.37 -11.53 -1.82
C THR A 432 0.89 -12.22 -3.10
N TRP A 433 1.49 -13.36 -3.48
CA TRP A 433 1.19 -14.04 -4.75
C TRP A 433 -0.31 -14.30 -5.03
N PRO A 434 -1.12 -14.79 -4.06
CA PRO A 434 -2.57 -14.99 -4.27
C PRO A 434 -3.35 -13.72 -4.61
N HIS A 435 -2.79 -12.54 -4.30
CA HIS A 435 -3.43 -11.25 -4.51
C HIS A 435 -2.94 -10.53 -5.78
N VAL A 436 -1.87 -11.02 -6.42
CA VAL A 436 -1.24 -10.38 -7.60
C VAL A 436 -2.26 -10.13 -8.70
N GLU A 437 -3.06 -11.14 -9.08
CA GLU A 437 -4.03 -10.98 -10.17
C GLU A 437 -5.19 -10.06 -9.81
N ARG A 438 -5.59 -10.02 -8.52
CA ARG A 438 -6.59 -9.06 -8.05
C ARG A 438 -6.08 -7.63 -8.15
N ILE A 439 -4.85 -7.41 -7.71
CA ILE A 439 -4.20 -6.10 -7.79
C ILE A 439 -4.03 -5.71 -9.26
N ARG A 440 -3.56 -6.63 -10.11
CA ARG A 440 -3.37 -6.42 -11.55
C ARG A 440 -4.67 -5.95 -12.21
N ASN A 441 -5.77 -6.68 -12.04
CA ASN A 441 -7.05 -6.32 -12.63
C ASN A 441 -7.60 -5.00 -12.06
N SER A 442 -7.50 -4.77 -10.75
CA SER A 442 -8.05 -3.56 -10.12
C SER A 442 -7.26 -2.29 -10.47
N THR A 443 -5.98 -2.43 -10.83
CA THR A 443 -5.08 -1.29 -11.06
C THR A 443 -4.71 -1.07 -12.52
N LEU A 444 -5.00 -2.01 -13.44
CA LEU A 444 -4.55 -1.93 -14.84
C LEU A 444 -4.96 -0.62 -15.51
N ILE A 445 -6.25 -0.25 -15.45
CA ILE A 445 -6.77 0.98 -16.05
C ILE A 445 -6.06 2.21 -15.47
N GLY A 446 -5.95 2.31 -14.13
CA GLY A 446 -5.27 3.42 -13.47
C GLY A 446 -3.78 3.52 -13.83
N ARG A 447 -3.09 2.37 -13.92
CA ARG A 447 -1.68 2.29 -14.34
C ARG A 447 -1.51 2.70 -15.80
N THR A 448 -2.41 2.30 -16.70
CA THR A 448 -2.41 2.74 -18.10
C THR A 448 -2.60 4.25 -18.21
N ILE A 449 -3.58 4.83 -17.50
CA ILE A 449 -3.79 6.29 -17.47
C ILE A 449 -2.53 7.02 -16.98
N ALA A 450 -1.91 6.54 -15.89
CA ALA A 450 -0.69 7.12 -15.35
C ALA A 450 0.47 7.05 -16.36
N GLY A 451 0.71 5.88 -16.95
CA GLY A 451 1.77 5.70 -17.95
C GLY A 451 1.58 6.57 -19.19
N VAL A 452 0.34 6.72 -19.66
CA VAL A 452 0.02 7.65 -20.77
C VAL A 452 0.33 9.09 -20.37
N LEU A 453 -0.10 9.53 -19.18
CA LEU A 453 0.17 10.89 -18.71
C LEU A 453 1.67 11.19 -18.61
N ASP A 454 2.47 10.24 -18.12
CA ASP A 454 3.92 10.41 -18.00
C ASP A 454 4.57 10.58 -19.38
N ARG A 455 4.11 9.82 -20.39
CA ARG A 455 4.57 9.97 -21.79
C ARG A 455 4.14 11.31 -22.42
N LEU A 456 2.90 11.74 -22.17
CA LEU A 456 2.38 13.01 -22.70
C LEU A 456 3.00 14.23 -22.01
N ALA A 457 3.25 14.17 -20.70
CA ALA A 457 3.81 15.27 -19.91
C ALA A 457 5.34 15.34 -19.94
N SER A 458 6.02 14.43 -20.66
CA SER A 458 7.48 14.43 -20.75
C SER A 458 8.01 15.78 -21.26
N PRO A 459 9.00 16.40 -20.57
CA PRO A 459 9.58 17.69 -20.95
C PRO A 459 10.10 17.69 -22.39
N VAL A 460 10.63 16.56 -22.87
CA VAL A 460 11.14 16.39 -24.24
C VAL A 460 10.03 16.57 -25.26
N ARG A 461 8.85 16.00 -24.99
CA ARG A 461 7.68 16.10 -25.88
C ARG A 461 7.07 17.51 -25.84
N LEU A 462 7.02 18.12 -24.65
CA LEU A 462 6.58 19.51 -24.49
C LEU A 462 7.52 20.51 -25.17
N GLN A 463 8.84 20.26 -25.16
CA GLN A 463 9.82 21.07 -25.87
C GLN A 463 9.74 20.87 -27.39
N ALA A 464 9.57 19.64 -27.86
CA ALA A 464 9.42 19.34 -29.29
C ALA A 464 8.17 20.01 -29.89
N LEU A 465 7.05 20.02 -29.17
CA LEU A 465 5.82 20.70 -29.60
C LEU A 465 5.99 22.23 -29.63
N ARG A 466 6.61 22.81 -28.59
CA ARG A 466 6.90 24.26 -28.56
C ARG A 466 7.83 24.72 -29.68
N ALA A 467 8.69 23.83 -30.19
CA ALA A 467 9.58 24.11 -31.31
C ALA A 467 8.92 23.89 -32.70
N ALA A 468 7.76 23.23 -32.75
CA ALA A 468 6.98 23.05 -33.98
C ALA A 468 5.97 24.20 -34.21
N ASP A 469 5.54 24.87 -33.14
CA ASP A 469 4.62 26.02 -33.17
C ASP A 469 5.31 27.39 -33.32
N GLY A 470 6.65 27.44 -33.37
CA GLY A 470 7.45 28.66 -33.56
C GLY A 470 8.35 28.56 -34.78
#